data_AF-A0A438I5L8-F1
#
_entry.id   AF-A0A438I5L8-F1
#
_cell.length_a   1.000
_cell.length_b   1.000
_cell.length_c   1.000
_cell.angle_alpha   90.00
_cell.angle_beta   90.00
_cell.angle_gamma   90.00
#
_symmetry.space_group_name_H-M   'P 1'
#
loop_
_entity.id
_entity.type
_entity.pdbx_description
1 polymer ?
#
loop_
_entity_poly.entity_id
_entity_poly.type
_entity_poly.pdbx_seq_one_letter_code
_entity_poly.pdbx_strand_id
1 'polypeptide(L)'
;MQLKEEVTLIQRGNRPISDYLHAVKSLADEIAIIDHPIFDDDLTLYVLNGLGSDFREIAAPIRAREKFLAFEELHDLLVGHEHYLRRLETATQQLVAAANYTTRKPGSSGGQQRSYSKPNGP
;
A
#
# COMPACT_ATOMS: atom_id res chain seq x y z
N MET A 1 31.78 4.54 -10.31
CA MET A 1 31.64 3.71 -9.09
C MET A 1 30.34 2.95 -9.23
N GLN A 2 30.38 1.65 -9.54
CA GLN A 2 29.19 0.86 -9.86
C GLN A 2 28.13 0.86 -8.73
N LEU A 3 28.58 0.81 -7.47
CA LEU A 3 27.69 0.84 -6.29
C LEU A 3 26.89 2.15 -6.17
N LYS A 4 27.49 3.30 -6.52
CA LYS A 4 26.79 4.59 -6.52
C LYS A 4 25.72 4.67 -7.61
N GLU A 5 25.91 3.99 -8.73
CA GLU A 5 24.88 3.89 -9.75
C GLU A 5 23.75 2.97 -9.28
N GLU A 6 24.08 1.83 -8.66
CA GLU A 6 23.09 0.91 -8.11
C GLU A 6 22.15 1.55 -7.08
N VAL A 7 22.65 2.42 -6.19
CA VAL A 7 21.80 3.06 -5.17
C VAL A 7 20.83 4.08 -5.77
N THR A 8 21.18 4.67 -6.92
CA THR A 8 20.30 5.60 -7.64
C THR A 8 19.25 4.89 -8.48
N LEU A 9 19.52 3.65 -8.89
CA LEU A 9 18.66 2.87 -9.79
C LEU A 9 17.78 1.86 -9.06
N ILE A 10 17.98 1.66 -7.75
CA ILE A 10 17.20 0.72 -6.96
C ILE A 10 15.72 1.15 -6.89
N GLN A 11 14.84 0.28 -7.36
CA GLN A 11 13.40 0.49 -7.31
C GLN A 11 12.74 -0.49 -6.36
N ARG A 12 11.72 -0.04 -5.63
CA ARG A 12 10.88 -0.90 -4.78
C ARG A 12 10.21 -1.99 -5.61
N GLY A 13 9.55 -1.59 -6.71
CA GLY A 13 8.68 -2.47 -7.48
C GLY A 13 7.52 -2.98 -6.61
N ASN A 14 7.29 -4.29 -6.63
CA ASN A 14 6.23 -4.95 -5.85
C ASN A 14 6.73 -5.50 -4.50
N ARG A 15 7.96 -5.17 -4.10
CA ARG A 15 8.53 -5.63 -2.83
C ARG A 15 7.93 -4.86 -1.64
N PRO A 16 7.84 -5.49 -0.46
CA PRO A 16 7.52 -4.79 0.78
C PRO A 16 8.48 -3.62 1.02
N ILE A 17 7.98 -2.55 1.65
CA ILE A 17 8.77 -1.37 1.99
C ILE A 17 9.97 -1.72 2.87
N SER A 18 9.81 -2.62 3.84
CA SER A 18 10.90 -3.08 4.70
C SER A 18 12.06 -3.67 3.89
N ASP A 19 11.75 -4.54 2.92
CA ASP A 19 12.75 -5.24 2.11
C ASP A 19 13.47 -4.26 1.18
N TYR A 20 12.73 -3.30 0.63
CA TYR A 20 13.30 -2.23 -0.18
C TYR A 20 14.24 -1.34 0.63
N LEU A 21 13.80 -0.86 1.80
CA LEU A 21 14.63 0.02 2.65
C LEU A 21 15.87 -0.71 3.16
N HIS A 22 15.75 -1.98 3.52
CA HIS A 22 16.91 -2.79 3.91
C HIS A 22 17.93 -2.91 2.77
N ALA A 23 17.48 -3.14 1.54
CA ALA A 23 18.37 -3.20 0.38
C ALA A 23 19.07 -1.87 0.10
N VAL A 24 18.36 -0.74 0.20
CA VAL A 24 18.95 0.59 0.06
C VAL A 24 19.99 0.84 1.15
N LYS A 25 19.67 0.49 2.40
CA LYS A 25 20.55 0.70 3.55
C LYS A 25 21.83 -0.13 3.46
N SER A 26 21.70 -1.42 3.10
CA SER A 26 22.85 -2.30 2.88
C SER A 26 23.82 -1.71 1.86
N LEU A 27 23.30 -1.20 0.73
CA LEU A 27 24.13 -0.60 -0.30
C LEU A 27 24.78 0.71 0.16
N ALA A 28 24.05 1.55 0.91
CA ALA A 28 24.62 2.76 1.50
C ALA A 28 25.76 2.45 2.48
N ASP A 29 25.60 1.41 3.30
CA ASP A 29 26.61 0.97 4.26
C ASP A 29 27.84 0.37 3.54
N GLU A 30 27.66 -0.38 2.45
CA GLU A 30 28.76 -0.85 1.59
C GLU A 30 29.56 0.30 0.96
N ILE A 31 28.88 1.36 0.51
CA ILE A 31 29.54 2.56 -0.02
C ILE A 31 30.27 3.32 1.10
N ALA A 32 29.72 3.33 2.32
CA ALA A 32 30.39 3.91 3.48
C ALA A 32 31.68 3.17 3.86
N ILE A 33 31.72 1.83 3.73
CA ILE A 33 32.91 1.01 4.01
C ILE A 33 34.11 1.39 3.13
N ILE A 34 33.87 1.87 1.90
CA ILE A 34 34.93 2.32 0.98
C ILE A 34 35.21 3.83 1.10
N ASP A 35 34.95 4.43 2.27
CA ASP A 35 35.14 5.86 2.60
C ASP A 35 34.33 6.84 1.74
N HIS A 36 33.16 6.42 1.25
CA HIS A 36 32.28 7.27 0.44
C HIS A 36 30.85 7.38 1.01
N PRO A 37 30.66 7.69 2.31
CA PRO A 37 29.32 7.69 2.92
C PRO A 37 28.33 8.58 2.16
N ILE A 38 27.07 8.12 2.09
CA ILE A 38 25.95 8.89 1.53
C ILE A 38 25.34 9.70 2.66
N PHE A 39 25.07 10.98 2.42
CA PHE A 39 24.37 11.83 3.39
C PHE A 39 22.90 11.43 3.51
N ASP A 40 22.32 11.60 4.70
CA ASP A 40 20.94 11.19 4.97
C ASP A 40 19.91 11.87 4.04
N ASP A 41 20.17 13.11 3.63
CA ASP A 41 19.31 13.84 2.67
C ASP A 41 19.35 13.20 1.27
N ASP A 42 20.54 12.83 0.79
CA ASP A 42 20.73 12.15 -0.48
C ASP A 42 20.11 10.74 -0.44
N LEU A 43 20.32 10.03 0.67
CA LEU A 43 19.74 8.70 0.90
C LEU A 43 18.20 8.78 0.89
N THR A 44 17.63 9.79 1.55
CA THR A 44 16.19 10.05 1.53
C THR A 44 15.72 10.30 0.10
N LEU A 45 16.42 11.11 -0.68
CA LEU A 45 16.07 11.38 -2.07
C LEU A 45 16.09 10.09 -2.92
N TYR A 46 17.11 9.24 -2.76
CA TYR A 46 17.20 7.96 -3.48
C TYR A 46 16.04 7.02 -3.11
N VAL A 47 15.73 6.89 -1.81
CA VAL A 47 14.57 6.12 -1.34
C VAL A 47 13.30 6.63 -2.00
N LEU A 48 13.01 7.94 -1.92
CA LEU A 48 11.77 8.51 -2.43
C LEU A 48 11.63 8.38 -3.96
N ASN A 49 12.74 8.34 -4.70
CA ASN A 49 12.73 8.15 -6.15
C ASN A 49 12.39 6.70 -6.56
N GLY A 50 12.70 5.71 -5.71
CA GLY A 50 12.44 4.30 -6.00
C GLY A 50 11.09 3.75 -5.52
N LEU A 51 10.27 4.53 -4.81
CA LEU A 51 9.02 4.04 -4.20
C LEU A 51 7.88 3.73 -5.18
N GLY A 52 7.82 4.37 -6.35
CA GLY A 52 6.70 4.24 -7.29
C GLY A 52 5.53 5.20 -7.03
N SER A 53 4.46 5.09 -7.84
CA SER A 53 3.36 6.06 -7.88
C SER A 53 2.51 6.10 -6.62
N ASP A 54 2.30 4.95 -5.98
CA ASP A 54 1.32 4.81 -4.88
C ASP A 54 1.77 5.57 -3.62
N PHE A 55 3.04 5.94 -3.55
CA PHE A 55 3.66 6.64 -2.43
C PHE A 55 3.85 8.13 -2.70
N ARG A 56 3.37 8.66 -3.85
CA ARG A 56 3.52 10.08 -4.20
C ARG A 56 2.92 11.00 -3.12
N GLU A 57 1.81 10.59 -2.52
CA GLU A 57 1.11 11.37 -1.50
C GLU A 57 1.92 11.55 -0.22
N ILE A 58 2.73 10.55 0.17
CA ILE A 58 3.64 10.69 1.33
C ILE A 58 5.01 11.22 0.93
N ALA A 59 5.48 10.97 -0.29
CA ALA A 59 6.78 11.44 -0.76
C ALA A 59 6.83 12.97 -0.91
N ALA A 60 5.76 13.59 -1.38
CA ALA A 60 5.70 15.04 -1.57
C ALA A 60 5.94 15.85 -0.28
N PRO A 61 5.23 15.62 0.84
CA PRO A 61 5.49 16.35 2.08
C PRO A 61 6.84 16.02 2.70
N ILE A 62 7.37 14.80 2.52
CA ILE A 62 8.73 14.46 2.98
C ILE A 62 9.76 15.30 2.22
N ARG A 63 9.63 15.45 0.90
CA ARG A 63 10.53 16.29 0.08
C ARG A 63 10.46 17.78 0.41
N ALA A 64 9.30 18.25 0.84
CA ALA A 64 9.10 19.66 1.20
C ALA A 64 9.58 20.00 2.62
N ARG A 65 9.99 19.01 3.41
CA ARG A 65 10.45 19.20 4.79
C ARG A 65 11.80 19.93 4.81
N GLU A 66 11.89 21.00 5.59
CA GLU A 66 13.15 21.76 5.75
C GLU A 66 14.13 21.12 6.77
N LYS A 67 13.61 20.26 7.66
CA LYS A 67 14.39 19.61 8.71
C LYS A 67 14.90 18.25 8.25
N PHE A 68 16.16 17.95 8.59
CA PHE A 68 16.75 16.62 8.51
C PHE A 68 15.82 15.52 9.01
N LEU A 69 15.72 14.44 8.25
CA LEU A 69 14.92 13.25 8.53
C LEU A 69 15.87 12.08 8.78
N ALA A 70 15.82 11.50 9.97
CA ALA A 70 16.60 10.30 10.23
C ALA A 70 16.06 9.12 9.42
N PHE A 71 16.94 8.18 9.06
CA PHE A 71 16.56 7.00 8.28
C PHE A 71 15.46 6.17 8.97
N GLU A 72 15.50 6.05 10.30
CA GLU A 72 14.46 5.35 11.07
C GLU A 72 13.10 6.07 11.01
N GLU A 73 13.09 7.41 11.05
CA GLU A 73 11.85 8.18 10.88
C GLU A 73 11.28 7.99 9.46
N LEU A 74 12.14 7.99 8.44
CA LEU A 74 11.74 7.70 7.05
C LEU A 74 11.14 6.30 6.94
N HIS A 75 11.77 5.31 7.57
CA HIS A 75 11.30 3.94 7.59
C HIS A 75 9.89 3.82 8.18
N ASP A 76 9.68 4.36 9.38
CA ASP A 76 8.40 4.29 10.07
C ASP A 76 7.27 4.97 9.28
N LEU A 77 7.55 6.12 8.67
CA LEU A 77 6.59 6.84 7.82
C LEU A 77 6.17 5.99 6.61
N LEU A 78 7.13 5.38 5.92
CA LEU A 78 6.87 4.61 4.71
C LEU A 78 6.16 3.29 5.02
N VAL A 79 6.54 2.60 6.10
CA VAL A 79 5.85 1.38 6.55
C VAL A 79 4.42 1.70 6.99
N GLY A 80 4.23 2.79 7.75
CA GLY A 80 2.91 3.27 8.13
C GLY A 80 2.02 3.55 6.91
N HIS A 81 2.58 4.14 5.85
CA HIS A 81 1.86 4.40 4.61
C HIS A 81 1.52 3.11 3.84
N GLU A 82 2.42 2.12 3.81
CA GLU A 82 2.13 0.81 3.22
C GLU A 82 0.91 0.15 3.90
N HIS A 83 0.86 0.19 5.22
CA HIS A 83 -0.29 -0.31 5.98
C HIS A 83 -1.57 0.48 5.68
N TYR A 84 -1.47 1.80 5.51
CA TYR A 84 -2.59 2.64 5.11
C TYR A 84 -3.15 2.25 3.74
N LEU A 85 -2.28 2.08 2.73
CA LEU A 85 -2.68 1.65 1.38
C LEU A 85 -3.37 0.27 1.41
N ARG A 86 -2.82 -0.69 2.18
CA ARG A 86 -3.42 -2.03 2.34
C ARG A 86 -4.84 -1.96 2.93
N ARG A 87 -5.07 -1.06 3.88
CA ARG A 87 -6.39 -0.84 4.49
C ARG A 87 -7.38 -0.22 3.51
N LEU A 88 -6.94 0.74 2.70
CA LEU A 88 -7.77 1.34 1.64
C LEU A 88 -8.20 0.30 0.60
N GLU A 89 -7.26 -0.54 0.16
CA GLU A 89 -7.54 -1.61 -0.79
C GLU A 89 -8.57 -2.60 -0.22
N THR A 90 -8.37 -3.03 1.04
CA THR A 90 -9.30 -3.94 1.72
C THR A 90 -10.71 -3.34 1.83
N ALA A 91 -10.82 -2.06 2.21
CA ALA A 91 -12.11 -1.37 2.29
C ALA A 91 -12.81 -1.28 0.93
N THR A 92 -12.04 -0.99 -0.12
CA THR A 92 -12.55 -0.93 -1.51
C THR A 92 -13.08 -2.30 -1.95
N GLN A 93 -12.35 -3.38 -1.67
CA GLN A 93 -12.79 -4.75 -1.97
C GLN A 93 -14.09 -5.12 -1.25
N GLN A 94 -14.25 -4.72 0.02
CA GLN A 94 -15.47 -4.96 0.79
C GLN A 94 -16.70 -4.23 0.21
N LEU A 95 -16.53 -2.98 -0.23
CA LEU A 95 -17.60 -2.22 -0.88
C LEU A 95 -18.07 -2.87 -2.19
N VAL A 96 -17.13 -3.35 -3.00
CA VAL A 96 -17.44 -4.07 -4.26
C VAL A 96 -18.20 -5.37 -3.97
N ALA A 97 -17.80 -6.12 -2.95
CA ALA A 97 -18.49 -7.36 -2.55
C ALA A 97 -19.94 -7.09 -2.09
N ALA A 98 -20.17 -6.05 -1.29
CA ALA A 98 -21.50 -5.66 -0.82
C ALA A 98 -22.44 -5.21 -1.95
N ALA A 99 -21.92 -4.48 -2.94
CA ALA A 99 -22.69 -4.06 -4.12
C ALA A 99 -23.17 -5.25 -4.97
N ASN A 100 -22.29 -6.24 -5.16
CA ASN A 100 -22.61 -7.47 -5.89
C ASN A 100 -23.66 -8.34 -5.19
N TYR A 101 -23.66 -8.37 -3.85
CA TYR A 101 -24.64 -9.13 -3.07
C TYR A 101 -26.07 -8.53 -3.19
N THR A 102 -26.18 -7.20 -3.27
CA THR A 102 -27.48 -6.51 -3.31
C THR A 102 -28.19 -6.69 -4.66
N THR A 103 -27.43 -6.82 -5.76
CA THR A 103 -27.97 -7.06 -7.10
C THR A 103 -28.49 -8.50 -7.28
N ARG A 104 -28.04 -9.45 -6.44
CA ARG A 104 -28.46 -10.85 -6.48
C ARG A 104 -29.62 -11.20 -5.55
N LYS A 105 -30.46 -10.25 -5.14
CA LYS A 105 -31.74 -10.62 -4.52
C LYS A 105 -32.64 -11.27 -5.59
N PRO A 106 -32.96 -12.58 -5.50
CA PRO A 106 -34.02 -13.16 -6.31
C PRO A 106 -35.30 -12.44 -5.91
N GLY A 107 -36.07 -11.99 -6.89
CA GLY A 107 -37.34 -11.30 -6.67
C GLY A 107 -38.18 -12.06 -5.64
N SER A 108 -38.54 -11.35 -4.58
CA SER A 108 -39.60 -11.75 -3.67
C SER A 108 -40.90 -11.74 -4.46
N SER A 109 -41.31 -12.88 -4.99
CA SER A 109 -42.67 -13.10 -5.49
C SER A 109 -43.55 -13.47 -4.30
N GLY A 110 -43.98 -12.45 -3.55
CA GLY A 110 -45.12 -12.55 -2.64
C GLY A 110 -46.41 -12.62 -3.46
N GLY A 111 -47.24 -13.63 -3.20
CA GLY A 111 -48.53 -13.81 -3.86
C GLY A 111 -49.45 -14.77 -3.10
N GLN A 112 -50.10 -14.22 -2.07
CA GLN A 112 -51.42 -14.58 -1.53
C GLN A 112 -51.71 -16.00 -0.99
N GLN A 113 -51.79 -16.08 0.34
CA GLN A 113 -52.68 -17.00 1.06
C GLN A 113 -54.13 -16.48 1.00
N ARG A 114 -55.11 -17.41 0.90
CA ARG A 114 -56.55 -17.39 1.34
C ARG A 114 -57.40 -18.12 0.28
N SER A 115 -58.40 -18.96 0.54
CA SER A 115 -59.09 -19.41 1.75
C SER A 115 -59.93 -20.66 1.40
N TYR A 116 -60.06 -21.56 2.37
CA TYR A 116 -61.09 -22.59 2.64
C TYR A 116 -62.27 -22.82 1.66
N SER A 117 -62.56 -24.11 1.32
CA SER A 117 -63.93 -24.68 1.18
C SER A 117 -63.95 -26.22 1.13
N LYS A 118 -64.32 -26.81 2.28
CA LYS A 118 -65.00 -28.09 2.67
C LYS A 118 -65.06 -29.37 1.79
N PRO A 119 -65.29 -30.54 2.44
CA PRO A 119 -65.29 -31.90 1.85
C PRO A 119 -66.69 -32.45 1.51
N ASN A 120 -66.78 -33.54 0.71
CA ASN A 120 -67.76 -34.64 0.88
C ASN A 120 -67.55 -35.81 -0.11
N GLY A 121 -67.83 -37.04 0.36
CA GLY A 121 -67.71 -38.36 -0.32
C GLY A 121 -68.79 -38.65 -1.38
N PRO A 122 -69.28 -39.90 -1.56
CA PRO A 122 -69.22 -41.10 -0.70
C PRO A 122 -68.04 -42.06 -0.95
#